data_AF-A0A2J8IW40-F1
#
_entry.id   AF-A0A2J8IW40-F1
#
_cell.length_a   1.000
_cell.length_b   1.000
_cell.length_c   1.000
_cell.angle_alpha   90.00
_cell.angle_beta   90.00
_cell.angle_gamma   90.00
#
_symmetry.space_group_name_H-M   'P 1'
#
loop_
_entity.id
_entity.type
_entity.pdbx_description
1 polymer ?
#
loop_
_entity_poly.entity_id
_entity_poly.type
_entity_poly.pdbx_seq_one_letter_code
_entity_poly.pdbx_strand_id
1 'polypeptide(L)'
;MDFLVLFLFYLASVLMGLVLICVCSKTHSLKGLARGGAQIFSCIIPECLQRAVHGLLHYLFHTRNHTFIVLHLVLQGMVYTEYTWEVFGYCQELEFSLYYLLLPYLLLVVNLFFFTLTCVTNPGIITKANELLFLHVYEFDEVMFPKNVRCSTCDLRKPARSKHC
;
A
#
# COMPACT_ATOMS: atom_id res chain seq x y z
N MET A 1 -25.80 17.88 -18.28
CA MET A 1 -25.38 18.56 -17.04
C MET A 1 -23.91 18.88 -17.21
N ASP A 2 -23.53 20.14 -17.08
CA ASP A 2 -22.20 20.61 -17.43
C ASP A 2 -21.15 19.93 -16.55
N PHE A 3 -20.15 19.31 -17.17
CA PHE A 3 -19.01 18.65 -16.52
C PHE A 3 -18.41 19.47 -15.36
N LEU A 4 -18.41 20.80 -15.51
CA LEU A 4 -17.99 21.77 -14.50
C LEU A 4 -18.77 21.64 -13.18
N VAL A 5 -20.09 21.44 -13.23
CA VAL A 5 -20.93 21.31 -12.03
C VAL A 5 -20.60 20.04 -11.28
N LEU A 6 -20.48 18.91 -11.98
CA LEU A 6 -20.07 17.62 -11.41
C LEU A 6 -18.66 17.71 -10.80
N PHE A 7 -17.73 18.35 -11.48
CA PHE A 7 -16.37 18.55 -11.00
C PHE A 7 -16.33 19.40 -9.72
N LEU A 8 -17.11 20.49 -9.66
CA LEU A 8 -17.20 21.35 -8.48
C LEU A 8 -17.82 20.61 -7.28
N PHE A 9 -18.86 19.80 -7.51
CA PHE A 9 -19.44 18.96 -6.45
C PHE A 9 -18.45 17.93 -5.92
N TYR A 10 -17.68 17.29 -6.80
CA TYR A 10 -16.63 16.35 -6.41
C TYR A 10 -15.54 17.04 -5.60
N LEU A 11 -15.01 18.18 -6.08
CA LEU A 11 -13.99 18.96 -5.40
C LEU A 11 -14.45 19.41 -4.00
N ALA A 12 -15.68 19.92 -3.90
CA ALA A 12 -16.26 20.34 -2.62
C ALA A 12 -16.38 19.15 -1.66
N SER A 13 -16.81 17.98 -2.13
CA SER A 13 -16.93 16.77 -1.31
C SER A 13 -15.57 16.28 -0.79
N VAL A 14 -14.53 16.31 -1.63
CA VAL A 14 -13.16 15.92 -1.24
C VAL A 14 -12.59 16.92 -0.23
N LEU A 15 -12.75 18.23 -0.46
CA LEU A 15 -12.29 19.26 0.47
C LEU A 15 -13.01 19.17 1.82
N MET A 16 -14.32 18.93 1.81
CA MET A 16 -15.09 18.72 3.04
C MET A 16 -14.63 17.47 3.78
N GLY A 17 -14.35 16.36 3.07
CA GLY A 17 -13.77 15.16 3.65
C GLY A 17 -12.40 15.40 4.28
N LEU A 18 -11.52 16.14 3.61
CA LEU A 18 -10.20 16.51 4.14
C LEU A 18 -10.30 17.42 5.37
N VAL A 19 -11.17 18.43 5.34
CA VAL A 19 -11.41 19.31 6.49
C VAL A 19 -11.95 18.50 7.66
N LEU A 20 -12.90 17.59 7.42
CA LEU A 20 -13.46 16.72 8.45
C LEU A 20 -12.37 15.83 9.06
N ILE A 21 -11.55 15.16 8.24
CA ILE A 21 -10.44 14.33 8.71
C ILE A 21 -9.42 15.16 9.52
N CYS A 22 -9.08 16.37 9.06
CA CYS A 22 -8.19 17.28 9.77
C CYS A 22 -8.77 17.73 11.13
N VAL A 23 -10.06 18.05 11.19
CA VAL A 23 -10.76 18.41 12.43
C VAL A 23 -10.85 17.21 13.39
N CYS A 24 -11.18 16.03 12.87
CA CYS A 24 -11.20 14.77 13.64
C CYS A 24 -9.81 14.36 14.15
N SER A 25 -8.75 14.60 13.37
CA SER A 25 -7.36 14.34 13.77
C SER A 25 -6.88 15.31 14.85
N LYS A 26 -7.27 16.59 14.74
CA LYS A 26 -6.90 17.64 15.70
C LYS A 26 -7.66 17.51 17.03
N THR A 27 -8.85 16.92 17.02
CA THR A 27 -9.62 16.59 18.24
C THR A 27 -9.14 15.26 18.83
N HIS A 28 -7.96 15.28 19.47
CA HIS A 28 -7.42 14.16 20.27
C HIS A 28 -8.38 13.69 21.41
N SER A 29 -9.44 14.44 21.69
CA SER A 29 -10.57 14.13 22.59
C SER A 29 -11.57 13.10 22.01
N LEU A 30 -11.67 12.96 20.68
CA LEU A 30 -12.55 11.97 20.03
C LEU A 30 -12.04 10.52 20.19
N LYS A 31 -10.86 10.30 20.78
CA LYS A 31 -10.44 8.98 21.27
C LYS A 31 -11.36 8.49 22.38
N GLY A 32 -11.95 9.38 23.20
CA GLY A 32 -12.88 9.00 24.27
C GLY A 32 -14.22 8.49 23.74
N LEU A 33 -14.78 9.16 22.73
CA LEU A 33 -16.03 8.76 22.08
C LEU A 33 -15.84 7.54 21.16
N ALA A 34 -14.70 7.45 20.46
CA ALA A 34 -14.33 6.25 19.70
C ALA A 34 -14.07 5.05 20.63
N ARG A 35 -13.54 5.27 21.84
CA ARG A 35 -13.37 4.22 22.86
C ARG A 35 -14.71 3.80 23.46
N GLY A 36 -15.65 4.72 23.67
CA GLY A 36 -17.03 4.42 24.06
C GLY A 36 -17.81 3.67 22.97
N GLY A 37 -17.64 4.07 21.70
CA GLY A 37 -18.15 3.36 20.54
C GLY A 37 -17.56 1.96 20.42
N ALA A 38 -16.23 1.83 20.51
CA ALA A 38 -15.54 0.55 20.51
C ALA A 38 -15.99 -0.37 21.66
N GLN A 39 -16.31 0.18 22.82
CA GLN A 39 -16.81 -0.56 23.98
C GLN A 39 -18.27 -1.04 23.79
N ILE A 40 -19.10 -0.28 23.10
CA ILE A 40 -20.45 -0.70 22.68
C ILE A 40 -20.36 -1.75 21.56
N PHE A 41 -19.45 -1.56 20.60
CA PHE A 41 -19.18 -2.53 19.54
C PHE A 41 -18.63 -3.86 20.09
N SER A 42 -17.81 -3.86 21.15
CA SER A 42 -17.34 -5.10 21.79
C SER A 42 -18.42 -5.86 22.56
N CYS A 43 -19.51 -5.21 22.98
CA CYS A 43 -20.66 -5.91 23.57
C CYS A 43 -21.55 -6.57 22.51
N ILE A 44 -21.54 -6.06 21.29
CA ILE A 44 -22.42 -6.51 20.18
C ILE A 44 -21.70 -7.50 19.28
N ILE A 45 -20.39 -7.36 19.10
CA ILE A 45 -19.58 -8.20 18.22
C ILE A 45 -19.05 -9.39 19.04
N PRO A 46 -19.39 -10.64 18.68
CA PRO A 46 -18.87 -11.81 19.37
C PRO A 46 -17.35 -11.85 19.26
N GLU A 47 -16.65 -12.24 20.34
CA GLU A 47 -15.19 -12.28 20.38
C GLU A 47 -14.56 -13.10 19.24
N CYS A 48 -15.27 -14.11 18.73
CA CYS A 48 -14.87 -14.88 17.56
C CYS A 48 -14.79 -14.02 16.29
N LEU A 49 -15.75 -13.10 16.07
CA LEU A 49 -15.72 -12.20 14.93
C LEU A 49 -14.60 -11.17 15.08
N GLN A 50 -14.37 -10.65 16.29
CA GLN A 50 -13.25 -9.73 16.54
C GLN A 50 -11.90 -10.40 16.28
N ARG A 51 -11.70 -11.64 16.74
CA ARG A 51 -10.49 -12.43 16.45
C ARG A 51 -10.35 -12.74 14.96
N ALA A 52 -11.44 -13.09 14.28
CA ALA A 52 -11.42 -13.35 12.84
C ALA A 52 -11.08 -12.09 12.04
N VAL A 53 -11.68 -10.94 12.37
CA VAL A 53 -11.38 -9.65 11.74
C VAL A 53 -9.95 -9.25 12.00
N HIS A 54 -9.44 -9.38 13.23
CA HIS A 54 -8.04 -9.06 13.52
C HIS A 54 -7.07 -9.99 12.79
N GLY A 55 -7.38 -11.30 12.70
CA GLY A 55 -6.60 -12.25 11.93
C GLY A 55 -6.60 -11.93 10.44
N LEU A 56 -7.76 -11.56 9.89
CA LEU A 56 -7.89 -11.13 8.50
C LEU A 56 -7.13 -9.83 8.23
N LEU A 57 -7.25 -8.83 9.11
CA LEU A 57 -6.50 -7.57 9.00
C LEU A 57 -4.98 -7.82 9.06
N HIS A 58 -4.53 -8.68 9.99
CA HIS A 58 -3.13 -9.05 10.06
C HIS A 58 -2.68 -9.75 8.78
N TYR A 59 -3.46 -10.69 8.27
CA TYR A 59 -3.17 -11.37 7.01
C TYR A 59 -3.15 -10.41 5.82
N LEU A 60 -4.10 -9.48 5.72
CA LEU A 60 -4.18 -8.52 4.62
C LEU A 60 -3.03 -7.49 4.67
N PHE A 61 -2.80 -6.87 5.83
CA PHE A 61 -1.91 -5.70 5.94
C PHE A 61 -0.49 -6.02 6.40
N HIS A 62 -0.29 -7.07 7.21
CA HIS A 62 1.00 -7.40 7.82
C HIS A 62 1.69 -8.62 7.19
N THR A 63 1.05 -9.29 6.23
CA THR A 63 1.69 -10.37 5.48
C THR A 63 1.74 -10.05 3.99
N ARG A 64 2.71 -10.66 3.29
CA ARG A 64 2.82 -10.51 1.84
C ARG A 64 1.65 -11.24 1.17
N ASN A 65 0.60 -10.49 0.87
CA ASN A 65 -0.61 -11.03 0.26
C ASN A 65 -0.69 -10.72 -1.24
N HIS A 66 -0.79 -11.77 -2.06
CA HIS A 66 -0.93 -11.66 -3.50
C HIS A 66 -2.27 -11.06 -3.95
N THR A 67 -3.28 -11.02 -3.08
CA THR A 67 -4.58 -10.40 -3.40
C THR A 67 -4.44 -8.93 -3.79
N PHE A 68 -3.58 -8.17 -3.12
CA PHE A 68 -3.37 -6.74 -3.44
C PHE A 68 -2.71 -6.54 -4.81
N ILE A 69 -1.82 -7.45 -5.20
CA ILE A 69 -1.20 -7.45 -6.52
C ILE A 69 -2.27 -7.69 -7.58
N VAL A 70 -3.09 -8.74 -7.41
CA VAL A 70 -4.18 -9.06 -8.35
C VAL A 70 -5.19 -7.91 -8.43
N LEU A 71 -5.60 -7.35 -7.28
CA LEU A 71 -6.50 -6.22 -7.22
C LEU A 71 -5.95 -5.00 -7.99
N HIS A 72 -4.66 -4.69 -7.80
CA HIS A 72 -4.01 -3.60 -8.51
C HIS A 72 -3.99 -3.84 -10.02
N LEU A 73 -3.65 -5.05 -10.46
CA LEU A 73 -3.65 -5.41 -11.88
C LEU A 73 -5.06 -5.32 -12.51
N VAL A 74 -6.10 -5.80 -11.80
CA VAL A 74 -7.49 -5.71 -12.26
C VAL A 74 -7.92 -4.25 -12.39
N LEU A 75 -7.65 -3.43 -11.37
CA LEU A 75 -8.00 -2.01 -11.40
C LEU A 75 -7.32 -1.29 -12.57
N GLN A 76 -6.03 -1.54 -12.76
CA GLN A 76 -5.26 -0.95 -13.85
C GLN A 76 -5.78 -1.39 -15.23
N GLY A 77 -6.11 -2.67 -15.36
CA GLY A 77 -6.71 -3.23 -16.58
C GLY A 77 -8.07 -2.61 -16.90
N MET A 78 -8.93 -2.41 -15.90
CA MET A 78 -10.22 -1.73 -16.06
C MET A 78 -10.03 -0.29 -16.54
N VAL A 79 -9.17 0.48 -15.88
CA VAL A 79 -8.89 1.87 -16.25
C VAL A 79 -8.39 1.97 -17.70
N TYR A 80 -7.47 1.10 -18.10
CA TYR A 80 -6.94 1.14 -19.47
C TYR A 80 -7.92 0.60 -20.51
N THR A 81 -8.84 -0.28 -20.13
CA THR A 81 -9.94 -0.73 -21.00
C THR A 81 -10.87 0.43 -21.31
N GLU A 82 -11.33 1.15 -20.27
CA GLU A 82 -12.16 2.36 -20.42
C GLU A 82 -11.43 3.44 -21.23
N TYR A 83 -10.14 3.67 -20.94
CA TYR A 83 -9.31 4.59 -21.72
C TYR A 83 -9.25 4.20 -23.20
N THR A 84 -9.08 2.91 -23.50
CA THR A 84 -9.04 2.42 -24.89
C THR A 84 -10.40 2.61 -25.56
N TRP A 85 -11.49 2.38 -24.85
CA TRP A 85 -12.83 2.48 -25.41
C TRP A 85 -13.23 3.93 -25.72
N GLU A 86 -12.99 4.84 -24.77
CA GLU A 86 -13.45 6.23 -24.86
C GLU A 86 -12.42 7.16 -25.52
N VAL A 87 -11.15 7.07 -25.10
CA VAL A 87 -10.13 8.07 -25.46
C VAL A 87 -9.39 7.71 -26.74
N PHE A 88 -9.11 6.42 -26.97
CA PHE A 88 -8.34 6.00 -28.15
C PHE A 88 -9.07 6.34 -29.46
N GLY A 89 -10.37 6.05 -29.54
CA GLY A 89 -11.21 6.39 -30.70
C GLY A 89 -11.25 7.90 -30.95
N TYR A 90 -11.50 8.68 -29.90
CA TYR A 90 -11.51 10.15 -29.98
C TYR A 90 -10.15 10.71 -30.45
N CYS A 91 -9.04 10.21 -29.92
CA CYS A 91 -7.71 10.64 -30.36
C CYS A 91 -7.40 10.27 -31.81
N GLN A 92 -7.91 9.14 -32.30
CA GLN A 92 -7.76 8.72 -33.69
C GLN A 92 -8.54 9.64 -34.65
N GLU A 93 -9.75 10.07 -34.27
CA GLU A 93 -10.53 11.06 -35.02
C GLU A 93 -9.85 12.43 -35.08
N LEU A 94 -9.09 12.81 -34.05
CA LEU A 94 -8.30 14.04 -34.02
C LEU A 94 -6.96 13.96 -34.78
N GLU A 95 -6.74 12.90 -35.57
CA GLU A 95 -5.53 12.67 -36.39
C GLU A 95 -4.21 12.69 -35.59
N PHE A 96 -4.25 12.29 -34.31
CA PHE A 96 -3.02 12.14 -33.54
C PHE A 96 -2.12 11.04 -34.12
N SER A 97 -0.80 11.29 -34.12
CA SER A 97 0.18 10.29 -34.55
C SER A 97 0.14 9.06 -33.65
N LEU A 98 0.23 7.86 -34.25
CA LEU A 98 0.23 6.57 -33.57
C LEU A 98 1.25 6.47 -32.43
N TYR A 99 2.38 7.17 -32.54
CA TYR A 99 3.39 7.21 -31.47
C TYR A 99 2.81 7.74 -30.15
N TYR A 100 2.02 8.81 -30.20
CA TYR A 100 1.41 9.40 -29.01
C TYR A 100 0.29 8.51 -28.45
N LEU A 101 -0.45 7.81 -29.32
CA LEU A 101 -1.47 6.84 -28.89
C LEU A 101 -0.85 5.61 -28.20
N LEU A 102 0.34 5.18 -28.63
CA LEU A 102 1.02 4.00 -28.07
C LEU A 102 1.81 4.30 -26.79
N LEU A 103 2.20 5.55 -26.56
CA LEU A 103 3.03 5.95 -25.42
C LEU A 103 2.41 5.56 -24.05
N PRO A 104 1.11 5.76 -23.77
CA PRO A 104 0.49 5.35 -22.51
C PRO A 104 0.59 3.83 -22.26
N TYR A 105 0.43 3.01 -23.30
CA TYR A 105 0.54 1.55 -23.19
C TYR A 105 1.98 1.12 -22.92
N LEU A 106 2.96 1.78 -23.53
CA LEU A 106 4.37 1.53 -23.22
C LEU A 106 4.68 1.84 -21.76
N LEU A 107 4.25 3.01 -21.27
CA LEU A 107 4.42 3.41 -19.87
C LEU A 107 3.72 2.45 -18.91
N LEU A 108 2.53 1.98 -19.27
CA LEU A 108 1.81 0.94 -18.51
C LEU A 108 2.65 -0.34 -18.39
N VAL A 109 3.17 -0.86 -19.51
CA VAL A 109 3.97 -2.10 -19.50
C VAL A 109 5.21 -1.94 -18.62
N VAL A 110 5.92 -0.82 -18.74
CA VAL A 110 7.09 -0.52 -17.91
C VAL A 110 6.71 -0.45 -16.43
N ASN A 111 5.60 0.24 -16.11
CA ASN A 111 5.11 0.35 -14.73
C ASN A 111 4.76 -1.03 -14.14
N LEU A 112 3.98 -1.84 -14.87
CA LEU A 112 3.57 -3.18 -14.45
C LEU A 112 4.77 -4.10 -14.26
N PHE A 113 5.80 -3.98 -15.11
CA PHE A 113 7.03 -4.74 -14.98
C PHE A 113 7.74 -4.42 -13.65
N PHE A 114 8.00 -3.14 -13.36
CA PHE A 114 8.67 -2.73 -12.12
C PHE A 114 7.83 -2.99 -10.88
N PHE A 115 6.51 -2.80 -10.97
CA PHE A 115 5.58 -3.16 -9.91
C PHE A 115 5.69 -4.64 -9.57
N THR A 116 5.58 -5.51 -10.58
CA THR A 116 5.66 -6.97 -10.40
C THR A 116 7.01 -7.37 -9.82
N LEU A 117 8.11 -6.84 -10.39
CA LEU A 117 9.46 -7.10 -9.91
C LEU A 117 9.59 -6.74 -8.42
N THR A 118 9.13 -5.57 -8.02
CA THR A 118 9.17 -5.10 -6.63
C THR A 118 8.36 -6.01 -5.71
N CYS A 119 7.21 -6.50 -6.16
CA CYS A 119 6.34 -7.34 -5.34
C CYS A 119 6.86 -8.78 -5.15
N VAL A 120 7.51 -9.35 -6.16
CA VAL A 120 7.96 -10.76 -6.12
C VAL A 120 9.39 -10.90 -5.62
N THR A 121 10.22 -9.86 -5.74
CA THR A 121 11.63 -9.90 -5.34
C THR A 121 11.77 -10.13 -3.84
N ASN A 122 12.73 -10.97 -3.46
CA ASN A 122 13.04 -11.21 -2.05
C ASN A 122 13.56 -9.90 -1.42
N PRO A 123 12.95 -9.38 -0.35
CA PRO A 123 13.38 -8.14 0.29
C PRO A 123 14.71 -8.27 1.06
N GLY A 124 15.37 -9.42 0.99
CA GLY A 124 16.60 -9.72 1.75
C GLY A 124 16.31 -10.38 3.09
N ILE A 125 15.38 -11.35 3.12
CA ILE A 125 15.04 -12.07 4.35
C ILE A 125 16.27 -12.82 4.89
N ILE A 126 16.67 -12.45 6.10
CA ILE A 126 17.76 -13.09 6.82
C ILE A 126 17.22 -14.35 7.51
N THR A 127 17.91 -15.45 7.30
CA THR A 127 17.65 -16.78 7.84
C THR A 127 18.90 -17.27 8.57
N LYS A 128 18.76 -18.31 9.40
CA LYS A 128 19.90 -18.92 10.10
C LYS A 128 21.02 -19.38 9.15
N ALA A 129 20.66 -19.79 7.93
CA ALA A 129 21.60 -20.28 6.92
C ALA A 129 22.42 -19.16 6.26
N ASN A 130 21.84 -17.97 6.08
CA ASN A 130 22.49 -16.85 5.40
C ASN A 130 22.94 -15.72 6.35
N GLU A 131 22.66 -15.84 7.66
CA GLU A 131 23.04 -14.87 8.71
C GLU A 131 24.51 -14.47 8.60
N LEU A 132 25.42 -15.46 8.53
CA LEU A 132 26.86 -15.21 8.49
C LEU A 132 27.28 -14.42 7.25
N LEU A 133 26.63 -14.62 6.11
CA LEU A 133 26.92 -13.88 4.90
C LEU A 133 26.54 -12.40 5.08
N PHE A 134 25.34 -12.13 5.60
CA PHE A 134 24.85 -10.76 5.76
C PHE A 134 25.57 -9.97 6.85
N LEU A 135 26.11 -10.63 7.88
CA LEU A 135 26.88 -9.96 8.94
C LEU A 135 28.11 -9.23 8.40
N HIS A 136 28.67 -9.64 7.26
CA HIS A 136 29.90 -9.05 6.70
C HIS A 136 29.64 -8.06 5.55
N VAL A 137 28.37 -7.88 5.13
CA VAL A 137 28.03 -7.01 3.99
C VAL A 137 28.20 -5.53 4.33
N TYR A 138 27.89 -5.15 5.58
CA TYR A 138 27.99 -3.77 6.05
C TYR A 138 28.81 -3.71 7.33
N GLU A 139 29.67 -2.69 7.42
CA GLU A 139 30.46 -2.43 8.61
C GLU A 139 29.56 -1.97 9.77
N PHE A 140 29.92 -2.42 10.98
CA PHE A 140 29.27 -2.01 12.22
C PHE A 140 29.92 -0.72 12.71
N ASP A 141 29.10 0.30 12.94
CA ASP A 141 29.56 1.59 13.45
C ASP A 141 29.63 1.65 14.99
N GLU A 142 29.18 0.59 15.69
CA GLU A 142 29.09 0.50 17.16
C GLU A 142 28.25 1.61 17.82
N VAL A 143 27.55 2.44 17.05
CA VAL A 143 26.71 3.55 17.55
C VAL A 143 25.25 3.29 17.22
N MET A 144 24.91 3.17 15.93
CA MET A 144 23.56 2.80 15.48
C MET A 144 23.43 1.28 15.32
N PHE A 145 24.53 0.61 14.99
CA PHE A 145 24.59 -0.82 14.74
C PHE A 145 25.72 -1.45 15.59
N PRO A 146 25.43 -1.85 16.85
CA PRO A 146 26.40 -2.54 17.70
C PRO A 146 26.60 -3.98 17.23
N LYS A 147 27.84 -4.48 17.34
CA LYS A 147 28.14 -5.91 17.13
C LYS A 147 27.41 -6.79 18.15
N ASN A 148 27.17 -8.04 17.74
CA ASN A 148 26.60 -9.12 18.56
C ASN A 148 25.18 -8.89 19.12
N VAL A 149 24.45 -7.88 18.64
CA VAL A 149 23.02 -7.72 18.97
C VAL A 149 22.21 -8.81 18.30
N ARG A 150 21.31 -9.45 19.07
CA ARG A 150 20.34 -10.42 18.56
C ARG A 150 18.93 -9.84 18.54
N CYS A 151 18.15 -10.21 17.54
CA CYS A 151 16.71 -9.94 17.53
C CYS A 151 16.02 -10.90 18.51
N SER A 152 15.25 -10.38 19.46
CA SER A 152 14.50 -11.20 20.43
C SER A 152 13.42 -12.08 19.78
N THR A 153 12.79 -11.59 18.71
CA THR A 153 11.71 -12.31 18.02
C THR A 153 12.25 -13.40 17.09
N CYS A 154 13.29 -13.11 16.32
CA CYS A 154 13.84 -14.06 15.34
C CYS A 154 14.99 -14.94 15.89
N ASP A 155 15.54 -14.58 17.04
CA ASP A 155 16.78 -15.15 17.61
C ASP A 155 17.99 -15.13 16.64
N LEU A 156 18.01 -14.19 15.69
CA LEU A 156 19.11 -14.01 14.74
C LEU A 156 20.04 -12.89 15.20
N ARG A 157 21.35 -13.04 14.98
CA ARG A 157 22.30 -11.94 15.05
C ARG A 157 21.92 -10.93 13.98
N LYS A 158 21.78 -9.68 14.40
CA LYS A 158 21.27 -8.59 13.58
C LYS A 158 22.42 -8.02 12.74
N PRO A 159 22.41 -8.16 11.41
CA PRO A 159 23.37 -7.46 10.55
C PRO A 159 23.19 -5.95 10.63
N ALA A 160 24.26 -5.20 10.37
CA ALA A 160 24.18 -3.76 10.26
C ALA A 160 23.13 -3.37 9.20
N ARG A 161 22.34 -2.32 9.49
CA ARG A 161 21.24 -1.81 8.65
C ARG A 161 20.03 -2.74 8.48
N SER A 162 19.95 -3.87 9.17
CA SER A 162 18.75 -4.72 9.16
C SER A 162 17.70 -4.28 10.19
N LYS A 163 16.43 -4.64 9.98
CA LYS A 163 15.32 -4.46 10.93
C LYS A 163 14.40 -5.68 10.92
N HIS A 164 13.76 -5.94 12.06
CA HIS A 164 12.63 -6.86 12.13
C HIS A 164 11.38 -6.11 11.65
N CYS A 165 10.63 -6.74 10.76
CA CYS A 165 9.34 -6.26 10.28
C CYS A 165 8.23 -7.12 10.87
#